data_AF-A0AA47P2K4-F1
#
_entry.id   AF-A0AA47P2K4-F1
#
_cell.length_a   1.000
_cell.length_b   1.000
_cell.length_c   1.000
_cell.angle_alpha   90.00
_cell.angle_beta   90.00
_cell.angle_gamma   90.00
#
_symmetry.space_group_name_H-M   'P 1'
#
loop_
_entity.id
_entity.type
_entity.pdbx_description
1 polymer ?
#
loop_
_entity_poly.entity_id
_entity_poly.type
_entity_poly.pdbx_seq_one_letter_code
_entity_poly.pdbx_strand_id
1 'polypeptide(L)'
;MSLWSLDFLLDANLTELQFLQVRKNAFSVIREPVMKSLPAIAYLDMQGNGFTCDCDNAWFIRWVTDNNQTQVSGAYNFECNYPPNLKGKKLLDIDVHSCTVDLGFVCYISTMCAVIMTIAVTFTHHFLQWHLVYAYYLLLVFLYNKKHRDDRAYQYDAFISYNANDERWVLGELLPKLEDEQGWRLCLHHRDFQPGEETYPEYPLHLY
;
A
#
# COMPACT_ATOMS: atom_id res chain seq x y z
N MET A 1 -28.24 2.94 48.58
CA MET A 1 -28.04 2.40 47.22
C MET A 1 -27.82 3.58 46.29
N SER A 2 -26.72 3.62 45.55
CA SER A 2 -26.45 4.64 44.52
C SER A 2 -26.89 4.10 43.16
N LEU A 3 -27.55 4.93 42.35
CA LEU A 3 -27.85 4.61 40.96
C LEU A 3 -26.59 4.79 40.10
N TRP A 4 -26.45 3.97 39.07
CA TRP A 4 -25.31 3.97 38.16
C TRP A 4 -25.72 4.10 36.68
N SER A 5 -27.01 3.91 36.36
CA SER A 5 -27.55 4.06 35.01
C SER A 5 -28.95 4.70 35.02
N LEU A 6 -29.24 5.48 33.96
CA LEU A 6 -30.51 6.15 33.71
C LEU A 6 -31.39 5.38 32.70
N ASP A 7 -31.05 4.14 32.39
CA ASP A 7 -31.70 3.37 31.32
C ASP A 7 -33.18 3.10 31.58
N PHE A 8 -33.60 3.08 32.84
CA PHE A 8 -35.01 2.96 33.21
C PHE A 8 -35.89 4.09 32.63
N LEU A 9 -35.29 5.21 32.21
CA LEU A 9 -35.99 6.32 31.57
C LEU A 9 -36.38 6.02 30.11
N LEU A 10 -35.69 5.08 29.45
CA LEU A 10 -35.93 4.75 28.04
C LEU A 10 -37.36 4.23 27.82
N ASP A 11 -37.85 3.41 28.74
CA ASP A 11 -39.17 2.77 28.64
C ASP A 11 -40.26 3.53 29.44
N ALA A 12 -39.89 4.56 30.19
CA ALA A 12 -40.80 5.27 31.10
C ALA A 12 -41.74 6.27 30.39
N ASN A 13 -41.48 6.59 29.11
CA ASN A 13 -42.27 7.51 28.29
C ASN A 13 -42.54 8.88 28.97
N LEU A 14 -41.49 9.52 29.48
CA LEU A 14 -41.56 10.77 30.24
C LEU A 14 -41.41 12.01 29.33
N THR A 15 -42.29 12.16 28.35
CA THR A 15 -42.20 13.21 27.32
C THR A 15 -42.36 14.63 27.85
N GLU A 16 -43.02 14.81 29.00
CA GLU A 16 -43.27 16.12 29.63
C GLU A 16 -42.30 16.46 30.77
N LEU A 17 -41.31 15.59 31.06
CA LEU A 17 -40.37 15.83 32.15
C LEU A 17 -39.46 17.02 31.85
N GLN A 18 -39.60 18.09 32.65
CA GLN A 18 -38.81 19.32 32.48
C GLN A 18 -37.62 19.43 33.45
N PHE A 19 -37.71 18.80 34.63
CA PHE A 19 -36.71 18.91 35.69
C PHE A 19 -36.25 17.52 36.11
N LEU A 20 -34.95 17.25 35.95
CA LEU A 20 -34.33 15.99 36.39
C LEU A 20 -33.13 16.29 37.30
N GLN A 21 -33.23 15.83 38.54
CA GLN A 21 -32.16 15.96 39.53
C GLN A 21 -31.66 14.58 39.95
N VAL A 22 -30.39 14.31 39.66
CA VAL A 22 -29.74 13.01 39.88
C VAL A 22 -28.37 13.18 40.54
N ARG A 23 -28.29 14.12 41.49
CA ARG A 23 -27.06 14.44 42.24
C ARG A 23 -26.55 13.29 43.11
N LYS A 24 -25.24 13.27 43.37
CA LYS A 24 -24.56 12.38 44.34
C LYS A 24 -24.87 10.89 44.11
N ASN A 25 -24.87 10.48 42.84
CA ASN A 25 -25.01 9.08 42.42
C ASN A 25 -23.66 8.57 41.88
N ALA A 26 -23.68 7.42 41.22
CA ALA A 26 -22.52 6.79 40.60
C ALA A 26 -22.62 6.78 39.07
N PHE A 27 -23.26 7.79 38.46
CA PHE A 27 -23.31 7.90 37.00
C PHE A 27 -21.93 8.26 36.45
N SER A 28 -21.45 7.45 35.51
CA SER A 28 -20.15 7.62 34.89
C SER A 28 -20.26 8.03 33.42
N VAL A 29 -21.20 7.44 32.68
CA VAL A 29 -21.43 7.70 31.25
C VAL A 29 -22.91 8.06 31.01
N ILE A 30 -23.15 9.14 30.27
CA ILE A 30 -24.49 9.60 29.89
C ILE A 30 -24.73 9.31 28.41
N ARG A 31 -25.66 8.40 28.13
CA ARG A 31 -25.93 7.91 26.77
C ARG A 31 -26.94 8.78 26.04
N GLU A 32 -26.71 8.98 24.75
CA GLU A 32 -27.60 9.73 23.85
C GLU A 32 -29.06 9.28 23.88
N PRO A 33 -29.39 7.96 23.83
CA PRO A 33 -30.79 7.53 23.79
C PRO A 33 -31.57 7.94 25.04
N VAL A 34 -30.92 7.99 26.21
CA VAL A 34 -31.55 8.39 27.47
C VAL A 34 -31.98 9.85 27.39
N MET A 35 -31.08 10.73 26.97
CA MET A 35 -31.41 12.16 26.86
C MET A 35 -32.43 12.44 25.75
N LYS A 36 -32.38 11.68 24.64
CA LYS A 36 -33.40 11.76 23.58
C LYS A 36 -34.79 11.29 24.03
N SER A 37 -34.87 10.38 25.00
CA SER A 37 -36.16 9.95 25.57
C SER A 37 -36.85 11.03 26.42
N LEU A 38 -36.15 12.13 26.73
CA LEU A 38 -36.63 13.26 27.54
C LEU A 38 -36.68 14.56 26.71
N PRO A 39 -37.54 14.66 25.69
CA PRO A 39 -37.51 15.77 24.74
C PRO A 39 -37.84 17.14 25.35
N ALA A 40 -38.62 17.20 26.44
CA ALA A 40 -39.01 18.45 27.11
C ALA A 40 -38.06 18.88 28.24
N ILE A 41 -36.92 18.21 28.42
CA ILE A 41 -36.01 18.49 29.55
C ILE A 41 -35.45 19.91 29.46
N ALA A 42 -35.72 20.70 30.50
CA ALA A 42 -35.32 22.11 30.59
C ALA A 42 -34.19 22.31 31.62
N TYR A 43 -34.15 21.48 32.68
CA TYR A 43 -33.16 21.57 33.74
C TYR A 43 -32.64 20.20 34.14
N LEU A 44 -31.33 20.04 34.08
CA LEU A 44 -30.64 18.80 34.42
C LEU A 44 -29.55 19.06 35.45
N ASP A 45 -29.53 18.25 36.51
CA ASP A 45 -28.62 18.45 37.61
C ASP A 45 -27.98 17.15 38.09
N MET A 46 -26.69 17.02 37.78
CA MET A 46 -25.92 15.79 37.96
C MET A 46 -24.68 15.99 38.84
N GLN A 47 -24.66 17.05 39.65
CA GLN A 47 -23.53 17.35 40.52
C GLN A 47 -23.24 16.23 41.52
N GLY A 48 -21.95 15.96 41.76
CA GLY A 48 -21.50 14.91 42.68
C GLY A 48 -21.52 13.50 42.10
N ASN A 49 -21.64 13.36 40.77
CA ASN A 49 -21.35 12.11 40.06
C ASN A 49 -19.88 12.09 39.58
N GLY A 50 -19.33 10.89 39.39
CA GLY A 50 -17.94 10.71 38.93
C GLY A 50 -17.89 10.25 37.48
N PHE A 51 -17.61 11.18 36.57
CA PHE A 51 -17.72 10.93 35.12
C PHE A 51 -16.50 10.21 34.53
N THR A 52 -16.75 9.48 33.44
CA THR A 52 -15.70 8.91 32.58
C THR A 52 -15.26 9.97 31.56
N CYS A 53 -13.98 10.26 31.50
CA CYS A 53 -13.40 11.28 30.62
C CYS A 53 -12.65 10.64 29.45
N ASP A 54 -13.42 9.95 28.63
CA ASP A 54 -12.99 9.35 27.38
C ASP A 54 -14.08 9.55 26.31
N CYS A 55 -13.96 8.83 25.19
CA CYS A 55 -14.88 8.98 24.07
C CYS A 55 -16.30 8.48 24.35
N ASP A 56 -16.55 7.73 25.43
CA ASP A 56 -17.91 7.26 25.76
C ASP A 56 -18.81 8.42 26.19
N ASN A 57 -18.24 9.50 26.75
CA ASN A 57 -18.96 10.73 27.09
C ASN A 57 -18.81 11.85 26.06
N ALA A 58 -18.14 11.60 24.92
CA ALA A 58 -17.91 12.64 23.91
C ALA A 58 -19.22 13.25 23.39
N TRP A 59 -20.26 12.43 23.22
CA TRP A 59 -21.59 12.91 22.86
C TRP A 59 -22.18 13.81 23.95
N PHE A 60 -22.12 13.39 25.22
CA PHE A 60 -22.70 14.16 26.32
C PHE A 60 -22.01 15.51 26.50
N ILE A 61 -20.68 15.55 26.39
CA ILE A 61 -19.88 16.79 26.44
C ILE A 61 -20.34 17.77 25.34
N ARG A 62 -20.50 17.28 24.10
CA ARG A 62 -21.02 18.10 22.98
C ARG A 62 -22.45 18.54 23.23
N TRP A 63 -23.31 17.63 23.66
CA TRP A 63 -24.71 17.93 23.95
C TRP A 63 -24.83 19.01 25.04
N VAL A 64 -24.04 18.96 26.11
CA VAL A 64 -24.01 20.02 27.14
C VAL A 64 -23.56 21.37 26.57
N THR A 65 -22.64 21.37 25.60
CA THR A 65 -22.04 22.59 25.04
C THR A 65 -22.93 23.23 23.96
N ASP A 66 -23.54 22.40 23.11
CA ASP A 66 -24.26 22.84 21.92
C ASP A 66 -25.77 22.99 22.16
N ASN A 67 -26.32 22.32 23.18
CA ASN A 67 -27.75 22.36 23.45
C ASN A 67 -28.17 23.61 24.24
N ASN A 68 -28.84 24.54 23.57
CA ASN A 68 -29.37 25.75 24.20
C ASN A 68 -30.72 25.54 24.91
N GLN A 69 -31.40 24.39 24.72
CA GLN A 69 -32.72 24.15 25.31
C GLN A 69 -32.63 23.76 26.79
N THR A 70 -31.60 23.01 27.18
CA THR A 70 -31.51 22.41 28.51
C THR A 70 -30.39 23.05 29.33
N GLN A 71 -30.74 23.62 30.48
CA GLN A 71 -29.77 24.12 31.43
C GLN A 71 -29.18 22.96 32.25
N VAL A 72 -27.88 22.70 32.07
CA VAL A 72 -27.15 21.71 32.85
C VAL A 72 -26.44 22.37 34.03
N SER A 73 -26.99 22.16 35.23
CA SER A 73 -26.57 22.81 36.46
C SER A 73 -25.15 22.39 36.88
N GLY A 74 -24.23 23.35 36.95
CA GLY A 74 -22.87 23.12 37.39
C GLY A 74 -22.02 22.31 36.40
N ALA A 75 -22.37 22.28 35.12
CA ALA A 75 -21.66 21.50 34.09
C ALA A 75 -20.14 21.75 34.07
N TYR A 76 -19.70 23.00 34.18
CA TYR A 76 -18.28 23.39 34.24
C TYR A 76 -17.52 22.85 35.46
N ASN A 77 -18.24 22.39 36.49
CA ASN A 77 -17.65 21.82 37.70
C ASN A 77 -17.66 20.28 37.71
N PHE A 78 -18.20 19.62 36.68
CA PHE A 78 -18.18 18.16 36.60
C PHE A 78 -16.74 17.66 36.49
N GLU A 79 -16.42 16.64 37.30
CA GLU A 79 -15.06 16.11 37.43
C GLU A 79 -14.98 14.66 36.94
N CYS A 80 -13.83 14.36 36.33
CA CYS A 80 -13.47 13.03 35.91
C CYS A 80 -13.14 12.14 37.11
N ASN A 81 -13.67 10.93 37.13
CA ASN A 81 -13.26 9.87 38.05
C ASN A 81 -12.40 8.79 37.35
N TYR A 82 -12.62 8.59 36.06
CA TYR A 82 -11.88 7.68 35.19
C TYR A 82 -11.59 8.38 33.85
N PRO A 83 -10.49 8.07 33.14
CA PRO A 83 -9.37 7.21 33.55
C PRO A 83 -8.51 7.84 34.67
N PRO A 84 -7.68 7.04 35.38
CA PRO A 84 -6.94 7.52 36.56
C PRO A 84 -6.03 8.73 36.31
N ASN A 85 -5.48 8.85 35.10
CA ASN A 85 -4.62 9.97 34.68
C ASN A 85 -5.38 11.29 34.50
N LEU A 86 -6.70 11.24 34.30
CA LEU A 86 -7.57 12.41 34.16
C LEU A 86 -8.40 12.68 35.41
N LYS A 87 -8.25 11.87 36.46
CA LYS A 87 -9.02 12.01 37.69
C LYS A 87 -8.88 13.42 38.29
N GLY A 88 -10.01 14.05 38.59
CA GLY A 88 -10.10 15.41 39.12
C GLY A 88 -10.00 16.54 38.08
N LYS A 89 -9.77 16.22 36.80
CA LYS A 89 -9.90 17.21 35.72
C LYS A 89 -11.37 17.51 35.42
N LYS A 90 -11.64 18.66 34.81
CA LYS A 90 -13.01 19.02 34.41
C LYS A 90 -13.43 18.24 33.17
N LEU A 91 -14.67 17.75 33.18
CA LEU A 91 -15.22 16.95 32.08
C LEU A 91 -15.26 17.73 30.75
N LEU A 92 -15.56 19.04 30.82
CA LEU A 92 -15.63 19.91 29.64
C LEU A 92 -14.26 20.34 29.09
N ASP A 93 -13.16 20.08 29.81
CA ASP A 93 -11.80 20.39 29.34
C ASP A 93 -11.25 19.28 28.41
N ILE A 94 -11.99 18.18 28.23
CA ILE A 94 -11.55 17.05 27.41
C ILE A 94 -11.73 17.36 25.92
N ASP A 95 -10.66 17.15 25.15
CA ASP A 95 -10.72 17.24 23.69
C ASP A 95 -11.50 16.06 23.09
N VAL A 96 -12.76 16.32 22.75
CA VAL A 96 -13.65 15.36 22.11
C VAL A 96 -13.50 15.32 20.58
N HIS A 97 -12.69 16.19 19.97
CA HIS A 97 -12.46 16.16 18.52
C HIS A 97 -11.70 14.90 18.11
N SER A 98 -10.77 14.47 18.95
CA SER A 98 -10.01 13.22 18.79
C SER A 98 -10.88 11.94 18.78
N CYS A 99 -12.15 12.03 19.21
CA CYS A 99 -13.08 10.89 19.27
C CYS A 99 -13.88 10.66 17.98
N THR A 100 -13.84 11.56 17.00
CA THR A 100 -14.50 11.32 15.72
C THR A 100 -13.60 10.54 14.79
N VAL A 101 -14.00 9.30 14.45
CA VAL A 101 -13.48 8.62 13.27
C VAL A 101 -14.20 9.22 12.07
N ASP A 102 -13.51 10.08 11.33
CA ASP A 102 -14.07 10.66 10.11
C ASP A 102 -14.18 9.55 9.05
N LEU A 103 -15.42 9.22 8.68
CA LEU A 103 -15.70 8.26 7.61
C LEU A 103 -15.00 8.68 6.30
N GLY A 104 -14.85 9.99 6.07
CA GLY A 104 -14.08 10.55 4.97
C GLY A 104 -12.59 10.19 5.04
N PHE A 105 -11.99 10.23 6.23
CA PHE A 105 -10.60 9.83 6.44
C PHE A 105 -10.41 8.33 6.17
N VAL A 106 -11.33 7.48 6.65
CA VAL A 106 -11.27 6.02 6.37
C VAL A 106 -11.40 5.73 4.87
N CYS A 107 -12.36 6.37 4.20
CA CYS A 107 -12.54 6.26 2.75
C CYS A 107 -11.31 6.75 1.96
N TYR A 108 -10.68 7.83 2.42
CA TYR A 108 -9.45 8.37 1.82
C TYR A 108 -8.28 7.37 1.91
N ILE A 109 -8.03 6.81 3.10
CA ILE A 109 -6.98 5.80 3.28
C ILE A 109 -7.27 4.56 2.43
N SER A 110 -8.52 4.10 2.41
CA SER A 110 -8.93 2.94 1.62
C SER A 110 -8.70 3.13 0.12
N THR A 111 -9.06 4.30 -0.42
CA THR A 111 -8.87 4.62 -1.85
C THR A 111 -7.41 4.73 -2.21
N MET A 112 -6.58 5.35 -1.35
CA MET A 112 -5.13 5.41 -1.55
C MET A 112 -4.48 4.02 -1.59
N CYS A 113 -4.84 3.13 -0.65
CA CYS A 113 -4.34 1.76 -0.67
C CYS A 113 -4.74 1.02 -1.97
N ALA A 114 -5.98 1.17 -2.43
CA ALA A 114 -6.44 0.55 -3.66
C ALA A 114 -5.65 1.04 -4.90
N VAL A 115 -5.38 2.35 -4.99
CA VAL A 115 -4.58 2.94 -6.08
C VAL A 115 -3.13 2.42 -6.05
N ILE A 116 -2.52 2.32 -4.88
CA ILE A 116 -1.16 1.79 -4.77
C ILE A 116 -1.11 0.32 -5.22
N MET A 117 -2.10 -0.48 -4.82
CA MET A 117 -2.20 -1.88 -5.21
C MET A 117 -2.36 -2.04 -6.73
N THR A 118 -3.18 -1.23 -7.39
CA THR A 118 -3.34 -1.30 -8.85
C THR A 118 -2.07 -0.90 -9.59
N ILE A 119 -1.36 0.12 -9.12
CA ILE A 119 -0.05 0.52 -9.69
C ILE A 119 0.98 -0.59 -9.48
N ALA A 120 1.06 -1.18 -8.29
CA ALA A 120 2.00 -2.26 -8.01
C ALA A 120 1.71 -3.49 -8.88
N VAL A 121 0.44 -3.87 -9.04
CA VAL A 121 0.04 -5.01 -9.89
C VAL A 121 0.37 -4.76 -11.36
N THR A 122 0.07 -3.56 -11.88
CA THR A 122 0.38 -3.23 -13.29
C THR A 122 1.89 -3.17 -13.54
N PHE A 123 2.65 -2.56 -12.62
CA PHE A 123 4.11 -2.52 -12.71
C PHE A 123 4.71 -3.92 -12.65
N THR A 124 4.31 -4.74 -11.68
CA THR A 124 4.80 -6.12 -11.56
C THR A 124 4.43 -6.93 -12.80
N HIS A 125 3.19 -6.89 -13.27
CA HIS A 125 2.79 -7.61 -14.49
C HIS A 125 3.61 -7.17 -15.71
N HIS A 126 3.73 -5.87 -15.97
CA HIS A 126 4.49 -5.36 -17.10
C HIS A 126 5.97 -5.74 -16.99
N PHE A 127 6.60 -5.49 -15.83
CA PHE A 127 8.00 -5.78 -15.58
C PHE A 127 8.26 -7.30 -15.68
N LEU A 128 7.52 -8.13 -14.95
CA LEU A 128 7.68 -9.57 -14.95
C LEU A 128 7.39 -10.19 -16.32
N GLN A 129 6.36 -9.74 -17.04
CA GLN A 129 6.02 -10.32 -18.35
C GLN A 129 7.16 -10.13 -19.35
N TRP A 130 7.71 -8.92 -19.47
CA TRP A 130 8.84 -8.69 -20.40
C TRP A 130 10.11 -9.42 -19.97
N HIS A 131 10.39 -9.49 -18.67
CA HIS A 131 11.55 -10.23 -18.17
C HIS A 131 11.42 -11.74 -18.33
N LEU A 132 10.23 -12.32 -18.10
CA LEU A 132 9.96 -13.75 -18.30
C LEU A 132 10.02 -14.12 -19.78
N VAL A 133 9.46 -13.29 -20.68
CA VAL A 133 9.55 -13.49 -22.12
C VAL A 133 11.02 -13.44 -22.57
N TYR A 134 11.78 -12.44 -22.11
CA TYR A 134 13.20 -12.34 -22.43
C TYR A 134 14.01 -13.54 -21.90
N ALA A 135 13.78 -13.95 -20.65
CA ALA A 135 14.41 -15.11 -20.06
C ALA A 135 14.04 -16.42 -20.78
N TYR A 136 12.79 -16.56 -21.22
CA TYR A 136 12.32 -17.69 -22.02
C TYR A 136 13.07 -17.77 -23.37
N TYR A 137 13.21 -16.66 -24.09
CA TYR A 137 13.96 -16.64 -25.35
C TYR A 137 15.44 -16.97 -25.14
N LEU A 138 16.09 -16.42 -24.10
CA LEU A 138 17.47 -16.77 -23.77
C LEU A 138 17.63 -18.25 -23.42
N LEU A 139 16.69 -18.81 -22.66
CA LEU A 139 16.68 -20.23 -22.33
C LEU A 139 16.48 -21.10 -23.58
N LEU A 140 15.61 -20.68 -24.50
CA LEU A 140 15.38 -21.39 -25.75
C LEU A 140 16.63 -21.36 -26.65
N VAL A 141 17.32 -20.22 -26.76
CA VAL A 141 18.63 -20.13 -27.45
C VAL A 141 19.67 -21.00 -26.76
N PHE A 142 19.73 -20.99 -25.43
CA PHE A 142 20.65 -21.81 -24.67
C PHE A 142 20.41 -23.31 -24.89
N LEU A 143 19.14 -23.76 -24.88
CA LEU A 143 18.77 -25.15 -25.14
C LEU A 143 19.02 -25.54 -26.60
N TYR A 144 18.74 -24.65 -27.55
CA TYR A 144 19.06 -24.85 -28.96
C TYR A 144 20.57 -25.03 -29.17
N ASN A 145 21.38 -24.11 -28.64
CA ASN A 145 22.84 -24.20 -28.70
C ASN A 145 23.38 -25.44 -27.98
N LYS A 146 22.74 -25.90 -26.90
CA LYS A 146 23.11 -27.15 -26.21
C LYS A 146 22.75 -28.39 -27.04
N LYS A 147 21.61 -28.40 -27.74
CA LYS A 147 21.14 -29.51 -28.57
C LYS A 147 21.85 -29.59 -29.92
N HIS A 148 22.19 -28.43 -30.49
CA HIS A 148 23.03 -28.29 -31.68
C HIS A 148 24.49 -27.99 -31.30
N ARG A 149 24.88 -28.36 -30.08
CA ARG A 149 26.29 -28.51 -29.75
C ARG A 149 26.80 -29.68 -30.56
N ASP A 150 27.25 -29.35 -31.75
CA ASP A 150 27.89 -30.26 -32.66
C ASP A 150 29.22 -30.65 -32.03
N ASP A 151 29.35 -31.89 -31.56
CA ASP A 151 30.64 -32.45 -31.13
C ASP A 151 31.57 -32.72 -32.33
N ARG A 152 31.21 -32.25 -33.54
CA ARG A 152 32.14 -32.13 -34.65
C ARG A 152 33.23 -31.14 -34.26
N ALA A 153 34.47 -31.63 -34.24
CA ALA A 153 35.64 -30.78 -34.06
C ALA A 153 35.71 -29.80 -35.24
N TYR A 154 35.23 -28.57 -35.03
CA TYR A 154 35.44 -27.49 -35.98
C TYR A 154 36.94 -27.24 -36.10
N GLN A 155 37.44 -27.22 -37.34
CA GLN A 155 38.86 -26.97 -37.64
C GLN A 155 39.25 -25.53 -37.26
N TYR A 156 38.30 -24.61 -37.35
CA TYR A 156 38.47 -23.19 -37.08
C TYR A 156 37.45 -22.71 -36.04
N ASP A 157 37.83 -21.75 -35.22
CA ASP A 157 37.04 -21.19 -34.13
C ASP A 157 36.19 -19.99 -34.61
N ALA A 158 36.64 -19.29 -35.66
CA ALA A 158 35.90 -18.23 -36.33
C ALA A 158 36.31 -18.08 -37.81
N PHE A 159 35.39 -17.59 -38.64
CA PHE A 159 35.68 -17.15 -40.02
C PHE A 159 35.76 -15.61 -40.06
N ILE A 160 36.82 -15.07 -40.66
CA ILE A 160 37.01 -13.62 -40.78
C ILE A 160 36.64 -13.17 -42.19
N SER A 161 35.56 -12.38 -42.28
CA SER A 161 35.13 -11.70 -43.48
C SER A 161 35.58 -10.24 -43.45
N TYR A 162 36.41 -9.82 -44.41
CA TYR A 162 36.96 -8.47 -44.48
C TYR A 162 36.99 -7.94 -45.93
N ASN A 163 37.10 -6.63 -46.08
CA ASN A 163 37.25 -6.00 -47.39
C ASN A 163 38.72 -6.09 -47.84
N ALA A 164 38.99 -6.25 -49.14
CA ALA A 164 40.33 -6.23 -49.71
C ALA A 164 41.15 -4.98 -49.31
N ASN A 165 40.49 -3.83 -49.11
CA ASN A 165 41.18 -2.61 -48.64
C ASN A 165 41.75 -2.75 -47.22
N ASP A 166 41.14 -3.57 -46.38
CA ASP A 166 41.52 -3.77 -44.97
C ASP A 166 42.48 -4.95 -44.79
N GLU A 167 42.83 -5.65 -45.87
CA GLU A 167 43.66 -6.85 -45.84
C GLU A 167 44.99 -6.64 -45.11
N ARG A 168 45.66 -5.50 -45.37
CA ARG A 168 46.95 -5.20 -44.74
C ARG A 168 46.85 -5.10 -43.22
N TRP A 169 45.76 -4.50 -42.72
CA TRP A 169 45.53 -4.38 -41.29
C TRP A 169 45.11 -5.72 -40.68
N VAL A 170 44.25 -6.47 -41.37
CA VAL A 170 43.83 -7.79 -40.91
C VAL A 170 45.02 -8.74 -40.78
N LEU A 171 45.87 -8.82 -41.80
CA LEU A 171 47.06 -9.70 -41.79
C LEU A 171 48.16 -9.19 -40.85
N GLY A 172 48.35 -7.88 -40.74
CA GLY A 172 49.44 -7.27 -39.99
C GLY A 172 49.17 -7.07 -38.49
N GLU A 173 47.91 -6.84 -38.11
CA GLU A 173 47.55 -6.47 -36.74
C GLU A 173 46.55 -7.45 -36.13
N LEU A 174 45.45 -7.74 -36.82
CA LEU A 174 44.37 -8.57 -36.24
C LEU A 174 44.80 -10.03 -36.06
N LEU A 175 45.37 -10.63 -37.11
CA LEU A 175 45.77 -12.04 -37.12
C LEU A 175 46.82 -12.38 -36.06
N PRO A 176 47.94 -11.64 -35.93
CA PRO A 176 48.92 -11.93 -34.88
C PRO A 176 48.33 -11.85 -33.47
N LYS A 177 47.40 -10.92 -33.23
CA LYS A 177 46.75 -10.78 -31.93
C LYS A 177 45.80 -11.93 -31.60
N LEU A 178 45.15 -12.52 -32.59
CA LEU A 178 44.16 -13.57 -32.37
C LEU A 178 44.76 -14.98 -32.50
N GLU A 179 45.57 -15.25 -33.53
CA GLU A 179 46.17 -16.58 -33.75
C GLU A 179 47.40 -16.79 -32.86
N ASP A 180 48.34 -15.83 -32.79
CA ASP A 180 49.61 -16.04 -32.07
C ASP A 180 49.46 -15.77 -30.56
N GLU A 181 48.86 -14.64 -30.18
CA GLU A 181 48.76 -14.25 -28.76
C GLU A 181 47.60 -14.96 -28.03
N GLN A 182 46.47 -15.19 -28.70
CA GLN A 182 45.28 -15.77 -28.08
C GLN A 182 45.04 -17.24 -28.48
N GLY A 183 45.77 -17.78 -29.47
CA GLY A 183 45.70 -19.19 -29.86
C GLY A 183 44.44 -19.58 -30.64
N TRP A 184 43.70 -18.63 -31.22
CA TRP A 184 42.51 -18.92 -32.01
C TRP A 184 42.91 -19.49 -33.38
N ARG A 185 42.12 -20.41 -33.92
CA ARG A 185 42.29 -20.91 -35.29
C ARG A 185 41.31 -20.21 -36.20
N LEU A 186 41.76 -19.28 -37.02
CA LEU A 186 40.87 -18.48 -37.87
C LEU A 186 40.82 -19.04 -39.29
N CYS A 187 39.63 -19.03 -39.91
CA CYS A 187 39.47 -19.34 -41.33
C CYS A 187 39.44 -18.04 -42.12
N LEU A 188 40.33 -17.91 -43.11
CA LEU A 188 40.38 -16.78 -44.02
C LEU A 188 40.09 -17.19 -45.46
N HIS A 189 39.25 -16.40 -46.13
CA HIS A 189 38.81 -16.71 -47.49
C HIS A 189 39.95 -16.73 -48.53
N HIS A 190 41.01 -15.93 -48.37
CA HIS A 190 42.15 -15.94 -49.30
C HIS A 190 43.19 -17.04 -49.01
N ARG A 191 43.21 -17.59 -47.79
CA ARG A 191 44.24 -18.52 -47.31
C ARG A 191 43.75 -19.96 -47.28
N ASP A 192 42.56 -20.16 -46.74
CA ASP A 192 42.07 -21.46 -46.29
C ASP A 192 41.03 -22.09 -47.23
N PHE A 193 40.58 -21.36 -48.26
CA PHE A 193 39.59 -21.86 -49.22
C PHE A 193 40.26 -22.69 -50.32
N GLN A 194 39.67 -23.84 -50.66
CA GLN A 194 40.20 -24.72 -51.69
C GLN A 194 39.90 -24.16 -53.09
N PRO A 195 40.91 -24.02 -53.98
CA PRO A 195 40.68 -23.57 -55.35
C PRO A 195 39.78 -24.55 -56.11
N GLY A 196 38.68 -24.04 -56.68
CA GLY A 196 37.71 -24.83 -57.45
C GLY A 196 36.44 -25.23 -56.70
N GLU A 197 36.30 -24.85 -55.42
CA GLU A 197 35.06 -25.01 -54.65
C GLU A 197 34.25 -23.69 -54.69
N GLU A 198 32.95 -23.75 -55.00
CA GLU A 198 32.11 -22.56 -55.09
C GLU A 198 31.95 -21.89 -53.72
N THR A 199 32.21 -20.58 -53.68
CA THR A 199 32.30 -19.80 -52.44
C THR A 199 30.92 -19.45 -51.84
N TYR A 200 29.84 -19.73 -52.56
CA TYR A 200 28.46 -19.51 -52.15
C TYR A 200 27.63 -20.71 -52.59
N PRO A 201 26.83 -21.35 -51.70
CA PRO A 201 25.79 -22.25 -52.19
C PRO A 201 24.80 -21.39 -52.99
N GLU A 202 24.59 -21.72 -54.27
CA GLU A 202 23.47 -21.19 -55.04
C GLU A 202 22.16 -21.51 -54.30
N TYR A 203 21.60 -20.52 -53.59
CA TYR A 203 20.20 -20.58 -53.22
C TYR A 203 19.42 -20.43 -54.54
N PRO A 204 18.56 -21.40 -54.93
CA PRO A 204 17.69 -21.19 -56.06
C PRO A 204 16.79 -19.98 -55.74
N LEU A 205 16.98 -18.92 -56.52
CA LEU A 205 16.07 -17.79 -56.63
C LEU A 205 14.71 -18.33 -57.06
N HIS A 206 13.85 -18.65 -56.10
CA HIS A 206 12.42 -18.62 -56.33
C HIS A 206 12.03 -17.15 -56.55
N LEU A 207 12.10 -16.73 -57.81
CA LEU A 207 11.44 -15.55 -58.33
C LEU A 207 9.92 -15.77 -58.22
N TYR A 208 9.28 -14.94 -57.41
CA TYR A 208 7.84 -14.60 -57.32
C TYR A 208 6.81 -15.75 -57.33
#